data_AF-A0A5J5A0W1-F1
#
_entry.id   AF-A0A5J5A0W1-F1
#
_cell.length_a   1.000
_cell.length_b   1.000
_cell.length_c   1.000
_cell.angle_alpha   90.00
_cell.angle_beta   90.00
_cell.angle_gamma   90.00
#
_symmetry.space_group_name_H-M   'P 1'
#
loop_
_entity.id
_entity.type
_entity.pdbx_description
1 polymer ?
#
loop_
_entity_poly.entity_id
_entity_poly.type
_entity_poly.pdbx_seq_one_letter_code
_entity_poly.pdbx_strand_id
1 'polypeptide(L)'
;MPKKTISLSIRHPLRLGLKLVISISALLSFLALIRLHSQSKLQPSVSPSRISDTLNDNFEGSPKIAFLFLVHENLPLDFLWHSFFKVAWGESSMIEAERLLLEAALDDPANQRFVLLSDSCVPLYNFSYINNYLMSSPKSFVDSFLDVKEFRYNPMMSPVIPKHKWRKGSQWITLVKRHAEVVVDDEIVFPVFKKFCKFSYCFLKNLLGEGIQTDGTLLHSIMPNNSHEQIKKIKDINYVYYESEHQNEWCRANSILAPCFLFARKFSRGAAMRLWTDGMVGPYDATALPDALT
;
A
#
# COMPACT_ATOMS: atom_id res chain seq x y z
N MET A 1 -55.47 -72.79 31.72
CA MET A 1 -54.47 -71.89 31.08
C MET A 1 -54.16 -70.76 32.06
N PRO A 2 -52.89 -70.39 32.25
CA PRO A 2 -52.41 -69.17 31.58
C PRO A 2 -51.00 -69.32 30.97
N LYS A 3 -50.63 -68.44 30.03
CA LYS A 3 -49.27 -68.37 29.47
C LYS A 3 -48.37 -67.48 30.35
N LYS A 4 -47.20 -67.97 30.77
CA LYS A 4 -46.12 -67.10 31.30
C LYS A 4 -45.33 -66.53 30.12
N THR A 5 -45.50 -65.23 29.85
CA THR A 5 -44.65 -64.50 28.90
C THR A 5 -43.37 -64.06 29.61
N ILE A 6 -42.21 -64.48 29.11
CA ILE A 6 -40.90 -64.00 29.60
C ILE A 6 -40.55 -62.72 28.84
N SER A 7 -40.50 -61.58 29.52
CA SER A 7 -39.99 -60.32 28.96
C SER A 7 -38.47 -60.24 29.16
N LEU A 8 -37.69 -60.41 28.08
CA LEU A 8 -36.27 -60.09 28.11
C LEU A 8 -36.09 -58.56 28.28
N SER A 9 -35.18 -58.17 29.17
CA SER A 9 -34.93 -56.75 29.50
C SER A 9 -34.02 -56.09 28.45
N ILE A 10 -34.61 -55.60 27.35
CA ILE A 10 -33.91 -54.89 26.27
C ILE A 10 -33.58 -53.43 26.69
N ARG A 11 -32.95 -53.26 27.86
CA ARG A 11 -32.44 -51.97 28.37
C ARG A 11 -30.91 -51.90 28.46
N HIS A 12 -30.22 -53.04 28.46
CA HIS A 12 -28.75 -53.08 28.51
C HIS A 12 -28.03 -52.77 27.19
N PRO A 13 -28.41 -53.32 26.01
CA PRO A 13 -27.61 -53.16 24.79
C PRO A 13 -27.59 -51.73 24.26
N LEU A 14 -28.73 -51.02 24.26
CA LEU A 14 -28.78 -49.60 23.84
C LEU A 14 -27.87 -48.70 24.69
N ARG A 15 -27.73 -48.99 26.00
CA ARG A 15 -26.90 -48.17 26.90
C ARG A 15 -25.40 -48.41 26.73
N LEU A 16 -25.00 -49.58 26.22
CA LEU A 16 -23.65 -49.81 25.71
C LEU A 16 -23.43 -49.15 24.35
N GLY A 17 -24.37 -49.34 23.41
CA GLY A 17 -24.28 -48.78 22.06
C GLY A 17 -24.15 -47.26 22.06
N LEU A 18 -24.95 -46.55 22.86
CA LEU A 18 -24.86 -45.09 22.99
C LEU A 18 -23.51 -44.64 23.56
N LYS A 19 -22.97 -45.34 24.57
CA LYS A 19 -21.63 -45.05 25.11
C LYS A 19 -20.53 -45.28 24.06
N LEU A 20 -20.64 -46.34 23.27
CA LEU A 20 -19.70 -46.66 22.20
C LEU A 20 -19.73 -45.58 21.10
N VAL A 21 -20.91 -45.14 20.66
CA VAL A 21 -21.07 -44.06 19.67
C VAL A 21 -20.47 -42.74 20.19
N ILE A 22 -20.72 -42.38 21.45
CA ILE A 22 -20.13 -41.17 22.06
C ILE A 22 -18.59 -41.29 22.12
N SER A 23 -18.06 -42.45 22.52
CA SER A 23 -16.61 -42.68 22.59
C SER A 23 -15.93 -42.65 21.22
N ILE A 24 -16.56 -43.21 20.19
CA ILE A 24 -16.07 -43.16 18.80
C ILE A 24 -16.11 -41.73 18.27
N SER A 25 -17.21 -41.00 18.50
CA SER A 25 -17.34 -39.59 18.09
C SER A 25 -16.25 -38.72 18.73
N ALA A 26 -16.04 -38.83 20.05
CA ALA A 26 -14.99 -38.11 20.76
C ALA A 26 -13.58 -38.44 20.25
N LEU A 27 -13.30 -39.72 19.95
CA LEU A 27 -12.03 -40.16 19.37
C LEU A 27 -11.82 -39.58 17.97
N LEU A 28 -12.85 -39.58 17.13
CA LEU A 28 -12.81 -38.98 15.78
C LEU A 28 -12.60 -37.46 15.84
N SER A 29 -13.28 -36.75 16.75
CA SER A 29 -13.03 -35.31 16.97
C SER A 29 -11.61 -35.03 17.47
N PHE A 30 -11.07 -35.86 18.36
CA PHE A 30 -9.70 -35.72 18.85
C PHE A 30 -8.66 -36.00 17.75
N LEU A 31 -8.89 -37.03 16.92
CA LEU A 31 -8.07 -37.30 15.74
C LEU A 31 -8.16 -36.18 14.70
N ALA A 32 -9.32 -35.58 14.49
CA ALA A 32 -9.49 -34.41 13.62
C ALA A 32 -8.73 -33.19 14.15
N LEU A 33 -8.78 -32.93 15.47
CA LEU A 33 -7.99 -31.87 16.12
C LEU A 33 -6.48 -32.14 16.01
N ILE A 34 -6.03 -33.39 16.15
CA ILE A 34 -4.62 -33.77 15.90
C ILE A 34 -4.25 -33.55 14.42
N ARG A 35 -5.12 -33.86 13.46
CA ARG A 35 -4.88 -33.60 12.03
C ARG A 35 -4.79 -32.10 11.74
N LEU A 36 -5.71 -31.29 12.27
CA LEU A 36 -5.66 -29.82 12.18
C LEU A 36 -4.38 -29.26 12.80
N HIS A 37 -4.02 -29.69 14.01
CA HIS A 37 -2.81 -29.22 14.67
C HIS A 37 -1.53 -29.69 13.96
N SER A 38 -1.55 -30.88 13.36
CA SER A 38 -0.48 -31.40 12.50
C SER A 38 -0.38 -30.67 11.16
N GLN A 39 -1.50 -30.17 10.59
CA GLN A 39 -1.49 -29.31 9.42
C GLN A 39 -0.93 -27.92 9.77
N SER A 40 -1.27 -27.35 10.93
CA SER A 40 -0.59 -26.14 11.45
C SER A 40 0.88 -26.38 11.87
N LYS A 41 1.36 -27.62 11.76
CA LYS A 41 2.77 -28.02 11.97
C LYS A 41 3.45 -28.58 10.72
N LEU A 42 2.78 -28.59 9.56
CA LEU A 42 3.52 -28.53 8.31
C LEU A 42 4.14 -27.14 8.25
N GLN A 43 5.47 -27.11 8.32
CA GLN A 43 6.23 -25.90 8.00
C GLN A 43 5.83 -25.45 6.59
N PRO A 44 5.80 -24.13 6.30
CA PRO A 44 5.83 -23.69 4.92
C PRO A 44 7.03 -24.35 4.24
N SER A 45 6.78 -25.12 3.19
CA SER A 45 7.85 -25.59 2.32
C SER A 45 8.35 -24.37 1.54
N VAL A 46 9.33 -23.67 2.13
CA VAL A 46 10.03 -22.56 1.48
C VAL A 46 10.83 -23.15 0.33
N SER A 47 10.17 -23.28 -0.82
CA SER A 47 10.78 -23.62 -2.10
C SER A 47 11.82 -22.55 -2.42
N PRO A 48 13.13 -22.86 -2.46
CA PRO A 48 14.17 -21.83 -2.57
C PRO A 48 14.16 -21.05 -3.90
N SER A 49 13.37 -21.50 -4.88
CA SER A 49 13.36 -20.97 -6.26
C SER A 49 12.78 -19.56 -6.41
N ARG A 50 11.83 -19.11 -5.58
CA ARG A 50 11.24 -17.77 -5.77
C ARG A 50 12.20 -16.60 -5.52
N ILE A 51 13.34 -16.83 -4.86
CA ILE A 51 14.33 -15.78 -4.54
C ILE A 51 15.47 -15.74 -5.58
N SER A 52 15.68 -16.79 -6.39
CA SER A 52 16.69 -16.78 -7.46
C SER A 52 16.21 -16.11 -8.75
N ASP A 53 14.92 -16.18 -9.04
CA ASP A 53 14.40 -15.91 -10.39
C ASP A 53 14.07 -14.41 -10.61
N THR A 54 13.92 -13.63 -9.54
CA THR A 54 13.49 -12.22 -9.56
C THR A 54 14.58 -11.19 -9.92
N LEU A 55 15.81 -11.63 -10.20
CA LEU A 55 16.91 -10.74 -10.65
C LEU A 55 17.06 -10.64 -12.17
N ASN A 56 16.24 -11.32 -12.96
CA ASN A 56 16.34 -11.30 -14.43
C ASN A 56 14.98 -11.30 -15.17
N ASP A 57 13.96 -10.66 -14.57
CA ASP A 57 12.64 -10.44 -15.20
C ASP A 57 12.72 -9.41 -16.34
N ASN A 58 13.34 -9.82 -17.46
CA ASN A 58 13.36 -9.06 -18.70
C ASN A 58 11.98 -9.14 -19.37
N PHE A 59 11.00 -8.42 -18.81
CA PHE A 59 9.65 -8.34 -19.33
C PHE A 59 9.63 -7.95 -20.82
N GLU A 60 9.23 -8.89 -21.67
CA GLU A 60 9.19 -8.72 -23.12
C GLU A 60 7.85 -8.12 -23.57
N GLY A 61 7.76 -6.79 -23.55
CA GLY A 61 6.58 -6.06 -24.01
C GLY A 61 6.64 -4.56 -23.74
N SER A 62 5.57 -3.83 -24.06
CA SER A 62 5.44 -2.40 -23.76
C SER A 62 5.17 -2.17 -22.26
N PRO A 63 6.09 -1.53 -21.51
CA PRO A 63 5.94 -1.35 -20.07
C PRO A 63 4.91 -0.25 -19.74
N LYS A 64 4.17 -0.44 -18.64
CA LYS A 64 3.00 0.35 -18.22
C LYS A 64 3.22 1.02 -16.86
N ILE A 65 2.35 1.99 -16.56
CA ILE A 65 2.19 2.61 -15.24
C ILE A 65 0.81 2.23 -14.68
N ALA A 66 0.77 1.55 -13.55
CA ALA A 66 -0.44 1.33 -12.77
C ALA A 66 -0.75 2.58 -11.94
N PHE A 67 -1.92 3.18 -12.17
CA PHE A 67 -2.45 4.27 -11.35
C PHE A 67 -3.46 3.71 -10.34
N LEU A 68 -3.07 3.71 -9.07
CA LEU A 68 -3.84 3.17 -7.95
C LEU A 68 -4.58 4.32 -7.26
N PHE A 69 -5.88 4.19 -7.05
CA PHE A 69 -6.71 5.27 -6.51
C PHE A 69 -7.38 4.88 -5.19
N LEU A 70 -7.05 5.63 -4.13
CA LEU A 70 -7.86 5.67 -2.91
C LEU A 70 -8.93 6.76 -3.05
N VAL A 71 -10.19 6.35 -3.10
CA VAL A 71 -11.35 7.23 -3.31
C VAL A 71 -12.20 7.22 -2.04
N HIS A 72 -12.73 8.39 -1.66
CA HIS A 72 -13.64 8.51 -0.52
C HIS A 72 -15.06 8.03 -0.89
N GLU A 73 -15.99 8.15 0.06
CA GLU A 73 -17.42 7.80 -0.04
C GLU A 73 -18.10 8.37 -1.30
N ASN A 74 -19.28 7.82 -1.65
CA ASN A 74 -20.10 8.12 -2.84
C ASN A 74 -19.65 7.43 -4.15
N LEU A 75 -18.90 6.32 -4.07
CA LEU A 75 -18.84 5.37 -5.19
C LEU A 75 -20.18 4.63 -5.32
N PRO A 76 -20.68 4.31 -6.54
CA PRO A 76 -22.02 3.70 -6.73
C PRO A 76 -22.29 2.36 -6.02
N LEU A 77 -21.28 1.74 -5.41
CA LEU A 77 -21.34 0.47 -4.68
C LEU A 77 -20.57 0.55 -3.34
N ASP A 78 -20.32 1.74 -2.79
CA ASP A 78 -19.53 1.89 -1.55
C ASP A 78 -20.10 1.09 -0.36
N PHE A 79 -21.42 1.04 -0.19
CA PHE A 79 -22.11 0.21 0.81
C PHE A 79 -21.72 -1.28 0.73
N LEU A 80 -21.49 -1.80 -0.48
CA LEU A 80 -21.05 -3.17 -0.71
C LEU A 80 -19.59 -3.33 -0.32
N TRP A 81 -18.72 -2.42 -0.78
CA TRP A 81 -17.29 -2.45 -0.44
C TRP A 81 -17.04 -2.28 1.07
N HIS A 82 -17.80 -1.43 1.77
CA HIS A 82 -17.76 -1.28 3.23
C HIS A 82 -18.12 -2.57 3.99
N SER A 83 -18.80 -3.53 3.35
CA SER A 83 -19.10 -4.85 3.93
C SER A 83 -17.91 -5.82 3.87
N PHE A 84 -16.91 -5.54 3.04
CA PHE A 84 -15.69 -6.34 2.89
C PHE A 84 -14.44 -5.64 3.43
N PHE A 85 -14.27 -4.34 3.13
CA PHE A 85 -13.08 -3.56 3.42
C PHE A 85 -13.44 -2.29 4.20
N LYS A 86 -13.46 -2.40 5.54
CA LYS A 86 -13.63 -1.23 6.42
C LYS A 86 -12.30 -0.46 6.56
N VAL A 87 -11.99 0.34 5.55
CA VAL A 87 -10.89 1.30 5.59
C VAL A 87 -11.25 2.46 6.50
N ALA A 88 -10.35 2.85 7.41
CA ALA A 88 -10.56 3.94 8.36
C ALA A 88 -9.43 4.96 8.27
N TRP A 89 -9.78 6.24 8.22
CA TRP A 89 -8.81 7.30 7.94
C TRP A 89 -7.76 7.46 9.06
N GLY A 90 -6.48 7.35 8.69
CA GLY A 90 -5.36 7.38 9.63
C GLY A 90 -5.12 6.06 10.38
N GLU A 91 -5.87 4.99 10.08
CA GLU A 91 -5.64 3.66 10.63
C GLU A 91 -4.90 2.74 9.63
N SER A 92 -4.28 1.68 10.16
CA SER A 92 -3.50 0.69 9.41
C SER A 92 -4.29 -0.05 8.31
N SER A 93 -5.63 0.00 8.32
CA SER A 93 -6.49 -0.49 7.25
C SER A 93 -6.36 0.31 5.94
N MET A 94 -5.83 1.55 5.96
CA MET A 94 -5.45 2.26 4.72
C MET A 94 -4.29 1.55 4.02
N ILE A 95 -3.24 1.17 4.75
CA ILE A 95 -2.09 0.45 4.17
C ILE A 95 -2.50 -0.96 3.72
N GLU A 96 -3.45 -1.59 4.41
CA GLU A 96 -4.02 -2.86 3.99
C GLU A 96 -4.67 -2.75 2.60
N ALA A 97 -5.45 -1.69 2.36
CA ALA A 97 -6.02 -1.40 1.04
C ALA A 97 -4.95 -1.02 0.00
N GLU A 98 -3.90 -0.27 0.39
CA GLU A 98 -2.76 0.06 -0.49
C GLU A 98 -2.01 -1.19 -0.95
N ARG A 99 -1.78 -2.15 -0.04
CA ARG A 99 -1.14 -3.44 -0.35
C ARG A 99 -1.99 -4.28 -1.29
N LEU A 100 -3.30 -4.39 -1.04
CA LEU A 100 -4.22 -5.11 -1.93
C LEU A 100 -4.31 -4.47 -3.33
N LEU A 101 -4.21 -3.14 -3.42
CA LEU A 101 -4.12 -2.42 -4.71
C LEU A 101 -2.79 -2.64 -5.43
N LEU A 102 -1.68 -2.78 -4.70
CA LEU A 102 -0.38 -3.12 -5.27
C LEU A 102 -0.34 -4.58 -5.75
N GLU A 103 -0.87 -5.51 -4.95
CA GLU A 103 -0.99 -6.95 -5.26
C GLU A 103 -1.79 -7.18 -6.54
N ALA A 104 -3.02 -6.68 -6.60
CA ALA A 104 -3.88 -6.80 -7.79
C ALA A 104 -3.36 -6.04 -9.03
N ALA A 105 -2.37 -5.16 -8.88
CA ALA A 105 -1.70 -4.49 -9.98
C ALA A 105 -0.40 -5.19 -10.43
N LEU A 106 0.19 -6.04 -9.59
CA LEU A 106 1.36 -6.86 -9.94
C LEU A 106 0.98 -8.08 -10.81
N ASP A 107 -0.30 -8.48 -10.80
CA ASP A 107 -0.86 -9.53 -11.68
C ASP A 107 -0.68 -9.24 -13.18
N ASP A 108 -0.55 -7.98 -13.60
CA ASP A 108 -0.19 -7.59 -14.97
C ASP A 108 1.34 -7.35 -15.04
N PRO A 109 2.13 -8.29 -15.62
CA PRO A 109 3.59 -8.22 -15.59
C PRO A 109 4.16 -7.01 -16.35
N ALA A 110 3.35 -6.36 -17.18
CA ALA A 110 3.72 -5.13 -17.87
C ALA A 110 3.72 -3.90 -16.95
N ASN A 111 3.10 -3.95 -15.77
CA ASN A 111 3.14 -2.84 -14.82
C ASN A 111 4.53 -2.71 -14.19
N GLN A 112 5.25 -1.67 -14.60
CA GLN A 112 6.65 -1.44 -14.19
C GLN A 112 6.77 -0.23 -13.24
N ARG A 113 5.74 0.61 -13.15
CA ARG A 113 5.61 1.69 -12.15
C ARG A 113 4.22 1.66 -11.51
N PHE A 114 4.13 2.00 -10.23
CA PHE A 114 2.93 1.95 -9.42
C PHE A 114 2.75 3.30 -8.71
N VAL A 115 1.75 4.09 -9.09
CA VAL A 115 1.53 5.46 -8.60
C VAL A 115 0.28 5.49 -7.73
N LEU A 116 0.40 5.86 -6.46
CA LEU A 116 -0.74 5.96 -5.55
C LEU A 116 -1.29 7.40 -5.51
N LEU A 117 -2.55 7.55 -5.91
CA LEU A 117 -3.30 8.80 -6.00
C LEU A 117 -4.62 8.73 -5.21
N SER A 118 -5.33 9.84 -5.19
CA SER A 118 -6.71 9.92 -4.68
C SER A 118 -7.63 10.70 -5.63
N ASP A 119 -8.93 10.57 -5.41
CA ASP A 119 -10.02 11.36 -6.03
C ASP A 119 -9.81 12.89 -6.09
N SER A 120 -8.96 13.39 -5.21
CA SER A 120 -8.67 14.79 -4.93
C SER A 120 -7.28 15.19 -5.43
N CYS A 121 -6.66 14.36 -6.28
CA CYS A 121 -5.41 14.60 -6.99
C CYS A 121 -5.66 15.07 -8.44
N VAL A 122 -4.82 15.99 -8.93
CA VAL A 122 -4.82 16.50 -10.31
C VAL A 122 -3.37 16.51 -10.86
N PRO A 123 -3.12 16.10 -12.11
CA PRO A 123 -1.78 16.17 -12.70
C PRO A 123 -1.35 17.62 -12.92
N LEU A 124 -0.07 17.92 -12.74
CA LEU A 124 0.51 19.25 -13.01
C LEU A 124 1.08 19.37 -14.43
N TYR A 125 1.36 18.25 -15.08
CA TYR A 125 1.96 18.16 -16.42
C TYR A 125 1.12 17.21 -17.31
N ASN A 126 1.40 17.18 -18.62
CA ASN A 126 0.70 16.27 -19.52
C ASN A 126 1.11 14.80 -19.28
N PHE A 127 0.33 13.86 -19.81
CA PHE A 127 0.59 12.43 -19.65
C PHE A 127 1.97 12.00 -20.18
N SER A 128 2.40 12.53 -21.34
CA SER A 128 3.70 12.18 -21.95
C SER A 128 4.87 12.56 -21.05
N TYR A 129 4.84 13.76 -20.47
CA TYR A 129 5.86 14.23 -19.53
C TYR A 129 5.91 13.36 -18.26
N ILE A 130 4.74 13.11 -17.64
CA ILE A 130 4.63 12.27 -16.44
C ILE A 130 5.11 10.85 -16.72
N ASN A 131 4.71 10.27 -17.85
CA ASN A 131 5.15 8.95 -18.27
C ASN A 131 6.67 8.88 -18.45
N ASN A 132 7.25 9.82 -19.20
CA ASN A 132 8.68 9.82 -19.50
C ASN A 132 9.52 10.08 -18.24
N TYR A 133 9.09 10.98 -17.34
CA TYR A 133 9.72 11.21 -16.03
C TYR A 133 9.74 9.91 -15.20
N LEU A 134 8.60 9.26 -15.03
CA LEU A 134 8.46 8.08 -14.15
C LEU A 134 9.15 6.84 -14.73
N MET A 135 9.09 6.64 -16.05
CA MET A 135 9.64 5.45 -16.70
C MET A 135 11.16 5.54 -16.90
N SER A 136 11.72 6.74 -17.11
CA SER A 136 13.18 6.93 -17.27
C SER A 136 13.97 6.85 -15.97
N SER A 137 13.34 7.09 -14.81
CA SER A 137 13.99 6.93 -13.52
C SER A 137 13.98 5.46 -13.05
N PRO A 138 15.13 4.88 -12.62
CA PRO A 138 15.20 3.54 -12.04
C PRO A 138 14.85 3.50 -10.54
N LYS A 139 14.44 4.62 -9.95
CA LYS A 139 14.17 4.79 -8.51
C LYS A 139 12.67 4.87 -8.22
N SER A 140 12.30 4.53 -6.99
CA SER A 140 11.00 4.96 -6.44
C SER A 140 11.10 6.43 -6.00
N PHE A 141 9.97 7.09 -5.93
CA PHE A 141 9.86 8.45 -5.42
C PHE A 141 8.88 8.44 -4.24
N VAL A 142 9.43 8.53 -3.03
CA VAL A 142 8.67 8.51 -1.77
C VAL A 142 9.31 9.46 -0.79
N ASP A 143 8.50 10.22 -0.05
CA ASP A 143 9.00 11.04 1.04
C ASP A 143 9.58 10.17 2.16
N SER A 144 10.75 10.55 2.67
CA SER A 144 11.35 9.94 3.86
C SER A 144 12.08 11.02 4.67
N PHE A 145 11.55 11.37 5.84
CA PHE A 145 12.17 12.34 6.75
C PHE A 145 12.00 11.93 8.22
N LEU A 146 12.82 12.51 9.10
CA LEU A 146 12.71 12.27 10.55
C LEU A 146 11.48 13.00 11.12
N ASP A 147 10.74 12.35 12.03
CA ASP A 147 9.63 13.01 12.72
C ASP A 147 10.17 13.90 13.85
N VAL A 148 10.52 15.14 13.52
CA VAL A 148 10.99 16.20 14.45
C VAL A 148 10.05 16.48 15.64
N LYS A 149 8.83 15.93 15.64
CA LYS A 149 7.86 16.01 16.74
C LYS A 149 7.84 14.78 17.65
N GLU A 150 8.73 13.80 17.42
CA GLU A 150 9.09 12.63 18.25
C GLU A 150 7.98 11.62 18.61
N PHE A 151 6.79 12.08 19.00
CA PHE A 151 5.73 11.33 19.70
C PHE A 151 4.99 10.26 18.88
N ARG A 152 5.21 10.17 17.56
CA ARG A 152 4.47 9.21 16.70
C ARG A 152 4.94 7.77 16.82
N TYR A 153 6.22 7.56 17.10
CA TYR A 153 6.81 6.23 17.13
C TYR A 153 6.43 5.50 18.41
N ASN A 154 5.80 4.33 18.28
CA ASN A 154 5.51 3.45 19.42
C ASN A 154 6.73 2.55 19.72
N PRO A 155 7.36 2.63 20.92
CA PRO A 155 8.50 1.78 21.29
C PRO A 155 8.25 0.27 21.17
N MET A 156 7.00 -0.19 21.27
CA MET A 156 6.63 -1.61 21.12
C MET A 156 6.83 -2.18 19.71
N MET A 157 7.14 -1.35 18.72
CA MET A 157 7.54 -1.83 17.39
C MET A 157 9.01 -2.29 17.34
N SER A 158 9.82 -1.92 18.34
CA SER A 158 11.17 -2.44 18.53
C SER A 158 11.15 -3.92 18.93
N PRO A 159 12.05 -4.79 18.45
CA PRO A 159 13.19 -4.50 17.57
C PRO A 159 12.89 -4.55 16.07
N VAL A 160 11.68 -4.95 15.66
CA VAL A 160 11.34 -5.20 14.25
C VAL A 160 11.35 -3.92 13.41
N ILE A 161 10.87 -2.81 13.97
CA ILE A 161 10.95 -1.47 13.38
C ILE A 161 11.70 -0.57 14.37
N PRO A 162 13.03 -0.46 14.32
CA PRO A 162 13.79 0.38 15.24
C PRO A 162 13.49 1.88 15.04
N LYS A 163 13.48 2.66 16.14
CA LYS A 163 13.32 4.13 16.12
C LYS A 163 14.24 4.85 15.14
N HIS A 164 15.47 4.36 14.93
CA HIS A 164 16.42 4.98 13.98
C HIS A 164 16.08 4.70 12.51
N LYS A 165 15.38 3.59 12.21
CA LYS A 165 14.86 3.26 10.87
C LYS A 165 13.45 3.79 10.63
N TRP A 166 12.78 4.30 11.67
CA TRP A 166 11.47 4.89 11.56
C TRP A 166 11.54 6.25 10.87
N ARG A 167 11.05 6.30 9.63
CA ARG A 167 10.91 7.51 8.83
C ARG A 167 9.43 7.85 8.66
N LYS A 168 9.15 9.04 8.12
CA LYS A 168 7.82 9.61 7.95
C LYS A 168 7.70 10.13 6.52
N GLY A 169 6.67 9.71 5.78
CA GLY A 169 6.47 10.10 4.38
C GLY A 169 5.07 10.62 4.04
N SER A 170 4.86 11.34 2.94
CA SER A 170 3.52 11.49 2.35
C SER A 170 3.03 10.12 1.88
N GLN A 171 1.81 9.69 2.27
CA GLN A 171 1.14 8.45 1.84
C GLN A 171 1.21 8.22 0.32
N TRP A 172 1.26 9.32 -0.42
CA TRP A 172 1.47 9.43 -1.85
C TRP A 172 2.87 8.94 -2.26
N ILE A 173 2.92 7.89 -3.07
CA ILE A 173 4.14 7.18 -3.48
C ILE A 173 4.16 6.93 -4.99
N THR A 174 5.35 6.77 -5.55
CA THR A 174 5.53 5.99 -6.79
C THR A 174 6.62 4.95 -6.62
N LEU A 175 6.28 3.69 -6.91
CA LEU A 175 7.17 2.55 -6.79
C LEU A 175 7.59 2.00 -8.16
N VAL A 176 8.83 1.52 -8.26
CA VAL A 176 9.24 0.54 -9.28
C VAL A 176 8.76 -0.86 -8.89
N LYS A 177 8.53 -1.76 -9.86
CA LYS A 177 8.00 -3.13 -9.64
C LYS A 177 8.61 -3.86 -8.43
N ARG A 178 9.95 -4.00 -8.40
CA ARG A 178 10.69 -4.62 -7.28
C ARG A 178 10.45 -4.02 -5.88
N HIS A 179 9.98 -2.77 -5.78
CA HIS A 179 9.66 -2.14 -4.51
C HIS A 179 8.15 -2.25 -4.18
N ALA A 180 7.28 -2.49 -5.17
CA ALA A 180 5.89 -2.88 -4.94
C ALA A 180 5.82 -4.33 -4.43
N GLU A 181 6.59 -5.23 -5.03
CA GLU A 181 6.73 -6.64 -4.60
C GLU A 181 7.14 -6.73 -3.11
N VAL A 182 8.23 -6.03 -2.71
CA VAL A 182 8.68 -5.93 -1.31
C VAL A 182 7.62 -5.37 -0.34
N VAL A 183 6.66 -4.57 -0.82
CA VAL A 183 5.56 -4.04 0.01
C VAL A 183 4.41 -5.03 0.15
N VAL A 184 4.16 -5.85 -0.87
CA VAL A 184 3.12 -6.88 -0.88
C VAL A 184 3.57 -8.14 -0.13
N ASP A 185 4.82 -8.57 -0.31
CA ASP A 185 5.42 -9.76 0.31
C ASP A 185 5.84 -9.57 1.79
N ASP A 186 5.69 -8.36 2.35
CA ASP A 186 6.10 -8.08 3.74
C ASP A 186 5.19 -8.76 4.77
N GLU A 187 5.61 -9.91 5.31
CA GLU A 187 4.96 -10.62 6.41
C GLU A 187 5.38 -10.13 7.82
N ILE A 188 6.28 -9.14 7.93
CA ILE A 188 7.02 -8.87 9.18
C ILE A 188 6.75 -7.47 9.74
N VAL A 189 6.91 -6.44 8.91
CA VAL A 189 6.84 -5.02 9.30
C VAL A 189 5.39 -4.59 9.44
N PHE A 190 4.55 -4.86 8.45
CA PHE A 190 3.13 -4.47 8.48
C PHE A 190 2.34 -5.09 9.63
N PRO A 191 2.47 -6.38 10.00
CA PRO A 191 1.75 -6.91 11.17
C PRO A 191 2.17 -6.24 12.50
N VAL A 192 3.45 -5.88 12.65
CA VAL A 192 3.95 -5.12 13.82
C VAL A 192 3.40 -3.69 13.82
N PHE A 193 3.44 -3.00 12.67
CA PHE A 193 2.80 -1.69 12.50
C PHE A 193 1.31 -1.78 12.83
N LYS A 194 0.54 -2.66 12.16
CA LYS A 194 -0.91 -2.83 12.34
C LYS A 194 -1.32 -3.05 13.80
N LYS A 195 -0.47 -3.72 14.59
CA LYS A 195 -0.68 -3.99 16.01
C LYS A 195 -0.44 -2.78 16.92
N PHE A 196 0.62 -2.00 16.67
CA PHE A 196 1.13 -0.97 17.61
C PHE A 196 0.92 0.48 17.13
N CYS A 197 0.75 0.69 15.83
CA CYS A 197 0.34 1.95 15.24
C CYS A 197 -1.19 2.08 15.27
N LYS A 198 -1.67 2.93 16.19
CA LYS A 198 -3.07 3.35 16.27
C LYS A 198 -3.17 4.87 16.14
N PHE A 199 -4.37 5.36 15.86
CA PHE A 199 -4.72 6.75 15.49
C PHE A 199 -3.91 7.86 16.19
N SER A 200 -3.75 7.80 17.51
CA SER A 200 -3.04 8.80 18.32
C SER A 200 -1.51 8.84 18.13
N TYR A 201 -0.91 7.78 17.57
CA TYR A 201 0.53 7.60 17.45
C TYR A 201 0.98 7.75 15.98
N CYS A 202 0.71 6.74 15.15
CA CYS A 202 1.24 6.71 13.78
C CYS A 202 0.27 7.34 12.78
N PHE A 203 0.03 8.65 12.91
CA PHE A 203 -0.78 9.40 11.95
C PHE A 203 -0.19 9.26 10.54
N LEU A 204 -0.94 8.58 9.66
CA LEU A 204 -0.38 7.57 8.76
C LEU A 204 0.43 8.13 7.59
N LYS A 205 1.66 7.63 7.43
CA LYS A 205 2.73 8.26 6.63
C LYS A 205 3.87 7.30 6.22
N ASN A 206 3.60 6.44 5.22
CA ASN A 206 4.48 5.43 4.58
C ASN A 206 5.15 4.39 5.48
N LEU A 207 5.01 3.10 5.13
CA LEU A 207 5.71 1.99 5.78
C LEU A 207 7.12 1.70 5.21
N LEU A 208 7.63 2.59 4.35
CA LEU A 208 8.82 2.37 3.54
C LEU A 208 10.08 2.74 4.34
N GLY A 209 10.66 1.74 4.98
CA GLY A 209 11.93 1.85 5.70
C GLY A 209 13.16 1.99 4.80
N GLU A 210 14.31 2.17 5.43
CA GLU A 210 15.61 2.33 4.77
C GLU A 210 15.97 1.10 3.91
N GLY A 211 16.10 1.31 2.60
CA GLY A 211 16.42 0.26 1.62
C GLY A 211 16.01 0.65 0.19
N ILE A 212 14.93 1.42 0.05
CA ILE A 212 14.55 2.03 -1.23
C ILE A 212 15.49 3.19 -1.55
N GLN A 213 16.17 3.14 -2.69
CA GLN A 213 16.87 4.31 -3.23
C GLN A 213 15.83 5.29 -3.80
N THR A 214 15.70 6.45 -3.16
CA THR A 214 14.76 7.52 -3.50
C THR A 214 15.43 8.67 -4.23
N ASP A 215 14.72 9.29 -5.17
CA ASP A 215 14.89 10.72 -5.48
C ASP A 215 13.70 11.51 -4.90
N GLY A 216 13.92 12.78 -4.56
CA GLY A 216 13.06 13.56 -3.67
C GLY A 216 11.58 13.72 -4.05
N THR A 217 10.71 13.34 -3.11
CA THR A 217 9.39 13.93 -2.80
C THR A 217 8.44 14.22 -3.98
N LEU A 218 7.67 13.23 -4.41
CA LEU A 218 6.82 13.35 -5.60
C LEU A 218 5.53 14.19 -5.45
N LEU A 219 4.97 14.38 -4.23
CA LEU A 219 3.59 14.91 -4.09
C LEU A 219 3.34 15.88 -2.91
N HIS A 220 3.31 17.18 -3.24
CA HIS A 220 3.06 18.29 -2.31
C HIS A 220 1.61 18.38 -1.81
N SER A 221 1.43 18.57 -0.50
CA SER A 221 0.11 18.75 0.13
C SER A 221 -0.41 20.19 -0.01
N ILE A 222 -0.82 20.59 -1.22
CA ILE A 222 -1.51 21.88 -1.42
C ILE A 222 -2.84 21.92 -0.62
N MET A 223 -3.29 23.11 -0.24
CA MET A 223 -4.56 23.32 0.47
C MET A 223 -5.67 23.77 -0.50
N PRO A 224 -6.97 23.82 -0.13
CA PRO A 224 -8.05 23.84 -1.13
C PRO A 224 -8.33 25.17 -1.89
N ASN A 225 -7.49 26.21 -1.76
CA ASN A 225 -7.86 27.59 -2.14
C ASN A 225 -6.84 28.26 -3.08
N ASN A 226 -6.36 27.53 -4.08
CA ASN A 226 -5.18 27.92 -4.87
C ASN A 226 -5.57 28.73 -6.11
N SER A 227 -4.99 29.92 -6.25
CA SER A 227 -5.01 30.67 -7.50
C SER A 227 -4.04 30.07 -8.53
N HIS A 228 -4.23 30.42 -9.80
CA HIS A 228 -3.35 30.08 -10.93
C HIS A 228 -1.85 30.36 -10.63
N GLU A 229 -1.54 31.43 -9.89
CA GLU A 229 -0.17 31.74 -9.44
C GLU A 229 0.47 30.67 -8.54
N GLN A 230 -0.29 30.08 -7.63
CA GLN A 230 0.25 29.12 -6.66
C GLN A 230 0.63 27.81 -7.33
N ILE A 231 -0.04 27.45 -8.43
CA ILE A 231 0.33 26.30 -9.25
C ILE A 231 1.60 26.58 -10.06
N LYS A 232 1.79 27.80 -10.60
CA LYS A 232 3.08 28.20 -11.19
C LYS A 232 4.21 28.05 -10.17
N LYS A 233 4.08 28.70 -9.00
CA LYS A 233 5.01 28.61 -7.86
C LYS A 233 5.33 27.18 -7.38
N ILE A 234 4.49 26.19 -7.69
CA ILE A 234 4.72 24.76 -7.38
C ILE A 234 5.38 24.00 -8.54
N LYS A 235 5.04 24.32 -9.80
CA LYS A 235 5.75 23.82 -10.99
C LYS A 235 7.19 24.35 -11.06
N ASP A 236 7.44 25.50 -10.45
CA ASP A 236 8.76 26.12 -10.30
C ASP A 236 9.63 25.45 -9.20
N ILE A 237 9.09 24.53 -8.39
CA ILE A 237 9.85 23.85 -7.32
C ILE A 237 10.66 22.68 -7.90
N ASN A 238 11.97 22.86 -7.88
CA ASN A 238 12.99 21.94 -8.39
C ASN A 238 14.01 21.53 -7.30
N TYR A 239 13.74 21.82 -6.02
CA TYR A 239 14.48 21.30 -4.87
C TYR A 239 13.56 21.01 -3.67
N VAL A 240 13.98 20.08 -2.80
CA VAL A 240 13.35 19.75 -1.52
C VAL A 240 14.22 20.29 -0.38
N TYR A 241 13.61 20.91 0.63
CA TYR A 241 14.27 21.28 1.88
C TYR A 241 14.00 20.22 2.96
N TYR A 242 15.05 19.59 3.48
CA TYR A 242 14.97 18.64 4.58
C TYR A 242 15.16 19.36 5.91
N GLU A 243 14.04 19.75 6.55
CA GLU A 243 14.01 20.45 7.84
C GLU A 243 14.83 19.73 8.94
N SER A 244 14.89 18.40 8.93
CA SER A 244 15.69 17.60 9.87
C SER A 244 17.20 17.72 9.69
N GLU A 245 17.66 18.13 8.50
CA GLU A 245 19.07 18.12 8.08
C GLU A 245 19.54 19.53 7.66
N HIS A 246 18.63 20.51 7.63
CA HIS A 246 18.87 21.91 7.25
C HIS A 246 19.49 22.08 5.84
N GLN A 247 19.24 21.12 4.96
CA GLN A 247 19.84 21.02 3.63
C GLN A 247 18.78 21.01 2.50
N ASN A 248 19.16 21.58 1.35
CA ASN A 248 18.40 21.45 0.10
C ASN A 248 18.97 20.32 -0.78
N GLU A 249 18.09 19.56 -1.42
CA GLU A 249 18.42 18.59 -2.47
C GLU A 249 17.70 18.96 -3.77
N TRP A 250 18.42 19.00 -4.90
CA TRP A 250 17.83 19.31 -6.21
C TRP A 250 17.16 18.08 -6.81
N CYS A 251 15.89 18.22 -7.19
CA CYS A 251 15.07 17.17 -7.78
C CYS A 251 15.56 16.80 -9.17
N ARG A 252 15.64 15.50 -9.47
CA ARG A 252 16.19 14.97 -10.72
C ARG A 252 15.35 13.84 -11.28
N ALA A 253 15.28 13.76 -12.60
CA ALA A 253 14.85 12.59 -13.35
C ALA A 253 16.01 12.14 -14.24
N ASN A 254 16.47 10.90 -14.07
CA ASN A 254 17.65 10.37 -14.76
C ASN A 254 18.87 11.32 -14.73
N SER A 255 19.22 11.81 -13.54
CA SER A 255 20.28 12.81 -13.26
C SER A 255 20.08 14.22 -13.82
N ILE A 256 19.13 14.45 -14.74
CA ILE A 256 18.76 15.78 -15.27
C ILE A 256 17.92 16.53 -14.22
N LEU A 257 18.11 17.84 -14.08
CA LEU A 257 17.29 18.69 -13.21
C LEU A 257 15.81 18.64 -13.62
N ALA A 258 14.92 18.41 -12.67
CA ALA A 258 13.49 18.27 -12.95
C ALA A 258 12.61 18.85 -11.82
N PRO A 259 11.32 19.15 -12.06
CA PRO A 259 10.37 19.55 -11.02
C PRO A 259 10.15 18.40 -10.03
N CYS A 260 10.03 18.71 -8.74
CA CYS A 260 9.80 17.67 -7.72
C CYS A 260 8.40 17.04 -7.82
N PHE A 261 7.38 17.82 -8.17
CA PHE A 261 5.99 17.44 -8.00
C PHE A 261 5.25 17.20 -9.32
N LEU A 262 4.88 15.95 -9.63
CA LEU A 262 4.14 15.63 -10.85
C LEU A 262 2.62 15.81 -10.74
N PHE A 263 2.06 15.69 -9.53
CA PHE A 263 0.63 15.91 -9.26
C PHE A 263 0.44 16.81 -8.04
N ALA A 264 -0.79 17.29 -7.89
CA ALA A 264 -1.24 18.25 -6.91
C ALA A 264 -2.50 17.69 -6.23
N ARG A 265 -2.71 17.92 -4.93
CA ARG A 265 -3.71 17.20 -4.12
C ARG A 265 -4.56 18.09 -3.21
N LYS A 266 -5.64 17.52 -2.67
CA LYS A 266 -6.71 18.15 -1.88
C LYS A 266 -7.58 19.16 -2.67
N PHE A 267 -7.74 18.93 -3.97
CA PHE A 267 -8.64 19.75 -4.77
C PHE A 267 -10.10 19.34 -4.54
N SER A 268 -10.95 20.32 -4.27
CA SER A 268 -12.39 20.13 -4.44
C SER A 268 -12.73 20.10 -5.92
N ARG A 269 -13.84 19.46 -6.30
CA ARG A 269 -14.33 19.43 -7.70
C ARG A 269 -14.43 20.84 -8.30
N GLY A 270 -14.92 21.80 -7.52
CA GLY A 270 -15.05 23.22 -7.92
C GLY A 270 -13.75 24.02 -7.94
N ALA A 271 -12.64 23.47 -7.42
CA ALA A 271 -11.29 24.00 -7.64
C ALA A 271 -10.65 23.36 -8.88
N ALA A 272 -10.70 22.02 -9.00
CA ALA A 272 -10.17 21.28 -10.15
C ALA A 272 -10.78 21.75 -11.49
N MET A 273 -12.10 21.97 -11.54
CA MET A 273 -12.76 22.49 -12.76
C MET A 273 -12.27 23.89 -13.14
N ARG A 274 -11.92 24.75 -12.18
CA ARG A 274 -11.36 26.08 -12.47
C ARG A 274 -9.95 25.99 -13.05
N LEU A 275 -9.10 25.10 -12.54
CA LEU A 275 -7.76 24.89 -13.13
C LEU A 275 -7.81 24.44 -14.58
N TRP A 276 -8.83 23.66 -14.94
CA TRP A 276 -9.09 23.21 -16.30
C TRP A 276 -9.59 24.35 -17.20
N THR A 277 -10.56 25.16 -16.74
CA THR A 277 -11.03 26.33 -17.52
C THR A 277 -9.95 27.40 -17.70
N ASP A 278 -9.08 27.56 -16.70
CA ASP A 278 -8.06 28.61 -16.66
C ASP A 278 -6.75 28.18 -17.37
N GLY A 279 -6.74 27.02 -18.03
CA GLY A 279 -5.61 26.49 -18.81
C GLY A 279 -4.38 26.07 -17.98
N MET A 280 -4.47 26.01 -16.64
CA MET A 280 -3.34 25.70 -15.75
C MET A 280 -2.96 24.20 -15.78
N VAL A 281 -3.87 23.35 -16.27
CA VAL A 281 -3.71 21.91 -16.50
C VAL A 281 -4.25 21.59 -17.90
N GLY A 282 -3.39 21.10 -18.80
CA GLY A 282 -3.72 20.90 -20.22
C GLY A 282 -2.54 20.33 -21.03
N PRO A 283 -2.64 20.26 -22.37
CA PRO A 283 -1.53 19.87 -23.22
C PRO A 283 -0.37 20.87 -23.09
N TYR A 284 0.82 20.34 -22.78
CA TYR A 284 2.07 21.10 -22.70
C TYR A 284 2.48 21.62 -24.08
N ASP A 285 2.72 22.93 -24.18
CA ASP A 285 3.39 23.53 -25.32
C ASP A 285 4.90 23.28 -25.19
N ALA A 286 5.46 22.50 -26.10
CA ALA A 286 6.88 22.15 -26.11
C ALA A 286 7.81 23.33 -26.43
N THR A 287 7.28 24.46 -26.93
CA THR A 287 8.04 25.68 -27.20
C THR A 287 8.24 26.56 -25.96
N ALA A 288 7.60 26.24 -24.83
CA ALA A 288 7.64 27.03 -23.59
C ALA A 288 8.83 26.68 -22.65
N LEU A 289 9.79 25.88 -23.12
CA LEU A 289 11.08 25.69 -22.45
C LEU A 289 12.02 26.85 -22.81
N PRO A 290 12.58 27.59 -21.84
CA PRO A 290 13.66 28.54 -22.13
C PRO A 290 14.89 27.81 -22.69
N ASP A 291 15.57 28.42 -23.66
CA ASP A 291 16.85 27.94 -24.19
C ASP A 291 17.96 28.03 -23.11
N ALA A 292 18.00 27.01 -22.25
CA ALA A 292 18.91 26.90 -21.11
C ALA A 292 20.03 25.86 -21.33
N LEU A 293 20.56 25.81 -22.56
CA LEU A 293 21.74 25.00 -22.93
C LEU A 293 22.70 25.80 -23.83
N THR A 294 23.58 26.55 -23.17
CA THR A 294 24.87 27.04 -23.70
C THR A 294 25.95 26.71 -22.68
#